data_AF-A0A922MDD6-F1
#
_entry.id   AF-A0A922MDD6-F1
#
_cell.length_a   1.000
_cell.length_b   1.000
_cell.length_c   1.000
_cell.angle_alpha   90.00
_cell.angle_beta   90.00
_cell.angle_gamma   90.00
#
_symmetry.space_group_name_H-M   'P 1'
#
loop_
_entity.id
_entity.type
_entity.pdbx_description
1 polymer ?
#
loop_
_entity_poly.entity_id
_entity_poly.type
_entity_poly.pdbx_seq_one_letter_code
_entity_poly.pdbx_strand_id
1 'polypeptide(L)'
;MHIVPDNVYKCSDKCPPIMIVQNHCYHYESLIFGQKVVQVDLSNNSLTSHWSHNTSLGKPLKSSKPSLVQNLGLGTGTRKDELAEAFVDALLTQEALDQPSDKVKPEELVLELPKWFDEEKFNKGRRFYLDNCFAMSSSMLLGLVAVFSIPSILRILVGTRRSNSVYTAYRRYLSTLLHTISWFENELKPGSISWKSLYAVRSRHLRAGLASKIKGMGVVSQRDLALTQFGVDSMEFMCKPAIDGLPTIPPRLLYYKDFNTIETSPYYKHLTFKAKYKMYMYNLYSTLYTSYLGRLYINLNFWFSVFLMRYFPYLAFFKFGIKNSLVNIFEEDPTDETKPVTNAEYLKNRKPEPWYSAALSLIW
;
A
#
# COMPACT_ATOMS: atom_id res chain seq x y z
N MET A 1 -28.26 -31.68 -15.35
CA MET A 1 -29.61 -31.41 -14.82
C MET A 1 -29.69 -32.03 -13.44
N HIS A 2 -29.43 -31.24 -12.39
CA HIS A 2 -29.82 -31.56 -11.01
C HIS A 2 -29.97 -30.22 -10.28
N ILE A 3 -31.17 -30.01 -9.75
CA ILE A 3 -31.60 -28.84 -9.00
C ILE A 3 -31.74 -29.27 -7.53
N VAL A 4 -31.64 -28.30 -6.61
CA VAL A 4 -32.20 -28.23 -5.24
C VAL A 4 -31.20 -28.59 -4.10
N PRO A 5 -31.24 -27.99 -2.87
CA PRO A 5 -32.07 -26.86 -2.36
C PRO A 5 -31.31 -25.69 -1.71
N ASP A 6 -32.06 -24.59 -1.55
CA ASP A 6 -31.88 -23.54 -0.55
C ASP A 6 -31.73 -24.11 0.87
N ASN A 7 -30.67 -23.73 1.60
CA ASN A 7 -30.64 -23.88 3.05
C ASN A 7 -30.08 -22.63 3.72
N VAL A 8 -30.93 -22.06 4.55
CA VAL A 8 -30.69 -20.94 5.47
C VAL A 8 -29.77 -21.43 6.60
N TYR A 9 -28.57 -20.86 6.74
CA TYR A 9 -27.64 -21.21 7.82
C TYR A 9 -27.73 -20.22 8.98
N LYS A 10 -28.07 -20.73 10.17
CA LYS A 10 -28.03 -20.05 11.47
C LYS A 10 -26.60 -20.08 12.06
N CYS A 11 -26.19 -19.00 12.71
CA CYS A 11 -24.96 -18.93 13.54
C CYS A 11 -24.99 -19.94 14.69
N SER A 12 -23.83 -20.54 14.99
CA SER A 12 -23.61 -21.47 16.10
C SER A 12 -22.67 -20.85 17.15
N ASP A 13 -23.18 -20.64 18.36
CA ASP A 13 -22.59 -19.90 19.49
C ASP A 13 -21.42 -20.59 20.23
N LYS A 14 -20.54 -21.34 19.56
CA LYS A 14 -19.48 -22.09 20.28
C LYS A 14 -18.12 -22.07 19.58
N CYS A 15 -17.38 -20.97 19.77
CA CYS A 15 -15.92 -20.95 19.72
C CYS A 15 -15.37 -19.83 20.63
N PRO A 16 -14.29 -20.07 21.40
CA PRO A 16 -13.73 -19.05 22.28
C PRO A 16 -13.08 -17.93 21.45
N PRO A 17 -13.16 -16.66 21.89
CA PRO A 17 -12.75 -15.53 21.07
C PRO A 17 -11.22 -15.42 21.07
N ILE A 18 -10.57 -15.86 19.99
CA ILE A 18 -9.34 -15.19 19.58
C ILE A 18 -9.81 -13.87 18.97
N MET A 19 -9.64 -12.81 19.75
CA MET A 19 -10.08 -11.45 19.45
C MET A 19 -9.28 -10.93 18.24
N ILE A 20 -9.72 -11.28 17.03
CA ILE A 20 -9.15 -10.78 15.78
C ILE A 20 -9.90 -9.51 15.43
N VAL A 21 -9.18 -8.40 15.56
CA VAL A 21 -9.61 -7.00 15.46
C VAL A 21 -9.88 -6.67 13.99
N GLN A 22 -10.95 -7.23 13.42
CA GLN A 22 -11.24 -7.19 11.98
C GLN A 22 -11.91 -5.88 11.52
N ASN A 23 -12.51 -5.12 12.44
CA ASN A 23 -13.21 -3.86 12.13
C ASN A 23 -12.36 -2.59 12.37
N HIS A 24 -11.13 -2.70 12.85
CA HIS A 24 -10.36 -1.50 13.26
C HIS A 24 -9.23 -1.10 12.29
N CYS A 25 -8.80 -1.95 11.36
CA CYS A 25 -7.75 -1.63 10.37
C CYS A 25 -8.27 -0.82 9.16
N TYR A 26 -9.50 -1.05 8.69
CA TYR A 26 -10.07 -0.31 7.55
C TYR A 26 -10.20 1.21 7.79
N HIS A 27 -10.29 1.62 9.05
CA HIS A 27 -10.26 3.04 9.45
C HIS A 27 -8.85 3.61 9.48
N TYR A 28 -7.80 2.80 9.52
CA TYR A 28 -6.42 3.25 9.50
C TYR A 28 -5.97 3.63 8.07
N GLU A 29 -6.48 2.90 7.08
CA GLU A 29 -6.09 2.92 5.66
C GLU A 29 -6.44 4.22 4.92
N SER A 30 -7.58 4.85 5.21
CA SER A 30 -8.02 6.06 4.48
C SER A 30 -7.50 7.38 5.06
N LEU A 31 -6.97 7.39 6.29
CA LEU A 31 -6.37 8.58 6.91
C LEU A 31 -4.91 8.81 6.56
N ILE A 32 -4.14 7.72 6.42
CA ILE A 32 -2.70 7.77 6.16
C ILE A 32 -2.39 8.18 4.71
N PHE A 33 -3.40 8.32 3.87
CA PHE A 33 -3.18 8.72 2.47
C PHE A 33 -3.95 9.98 2.09
N GLY A 34 -4.61 10.62 3.06
CA GLY A 34 -5.07 12.01 2.99
C GLY A 34 -6.03 12.32 1.83
N GLN A 35 -6.71 11.33 1.28
CA GLN A 35 -7.62 11.51 0.15
C GLN A 35 -9.01 10.95 0.45
N LYS A 36 -10.03 11.69 -0.02
CA LYS A 36 -11.36 11.16 -0.26
C LYS A 36 -11.29 10.17 -1.42
N VAL A 37 -10.71 9.00 -1.19
CA VAL A 37 -11.18 7.81 -1.90
C VAL A 37 -12.62 7.64 -1.41
N VAL A 38 -13.56 7.51 -2.34
CA VAL A 38 -14.99 7.40 -2.03
C VAL A 38 -15.19 6.10 -1.24
N GLN A 39 -15.10 6.16 0.08
CA GLN A 39 -15.31 5.02 0.96
C GLN A 39 -16.78 5.03 1.41
N VAL A 40 -17.43 3.88 1.27
CA VAL A 40 -18.73 3.61 1.86
C VAL A 40 -18.55 3.55 3.38
N ASP A 41 -19.32 4.36 4.10
CA ASP A 41 -19.35 4.36 5.56
C ASP A 41 -20.00 3.07 6.06
N LEU A 42 -19.18 2.14 6.55
CA LEU A 42 -19.62 0.85 7.10
C LEU A 42 -19.91 0.92 8.61
N SER A 43 -19.94 2.11 9.23
CA SER A 43 -19.98 2.23 10.70
C SER A 43 -21.37 2.42 11.31
N ASN A 44 -22.37 2.89 10.56
CA ASN A 44 -23.68 3.23 11.13
C ASN A 44 -24.83 2.39 10.57
N ASN A 45 -25.44 1.57 11.44
CA ASN A 45 -26.69 0.84 11.19
C ASN A 45 -27.95 1.69 11.43
N SER A 46 -27.86 3.03 11.37
CA SER A 46 -29.03 3.90 11.43
C SER A 46 -28.78 5.27 10.81
N LEU A 47 -29.57 5.62 9.79
CA LEU A 47 -29.79 7.00 9.36
C LEU A 47 -30.96 7.55 10.18
N THR A 48 -30.69 8.34 11.22
CA THR A 48 -31.70 9.27 11.75
C THR A 48 -31.48 10.63 11.12
N SER A 49 -32.40 11.03 10.24
CA SER A 49 -32.49 12.39 9.73
C SER A 49 -32.99 13.33 10.83
N HIS A 50 -32.08 13.99 11.53
CA HIS A 50 -32.43 15.20 12.27
C HIS A 50 -31.98 16.43 11.48
N TRP A 51 -32.97 17.03 10.81
CA TRP A 51 -32.93 18.43 10.40
C TRP A 51 -32.93 19.29 11.66
N SER A 52 -31.86 20.04 11.90
CA SER A 52 -31.90 21.22 12.76
C SER A 52 -31.67 22.45 11.90
N HIS A 53 -32.76 23.17 11.63
CA HIS A 53 -32.68 24.55 11.16
C HIS A 53 -31.93 25.39 12.19
N ASN A 54 -30.84 26.04 11.78
CA ASN A 54 -30.58 27.39 12.25
C ASN A 54 -29.84 28.22 11.21
N THR A 55 -30.45 29.36 10.95
CA THR A 55 -30.14 30.41 9.99
C THR A 55 -28.84 31.17 10.33
N SER A 56 -27.98 31.41 9.33
CA SER A 56 -27.72 32.76 8.79
C SER A 56 -26.52 32.78 7.81
N LEU A 57 -26.78 33.31 6.61
CA LEU A 57 -25.86 34.00 5.67
C LEU A 57 -24.72 33.20 5.00
N GLY A 58 -24.96 32.86 3.73
CA GLY A 58 -23.93 32.48 2.75
C GLY A 58 -24.54 31.61 1.64
N LYS A 59 -24.82 32.18 0.46
CA LYS A 59 -25.46 31.47 -0.66
C LYS A 59 -24.67 30.19 -1.05
N PRO A 60 -25.32 29.02 -1.24
CA PRO A 60 -24.61 27.83 -1.67
C PRO A 60 -24.33 27.88 -3.17
N LEU A 61 -23.06 27.79 -3.55
CA LEU A 61 -22.64 27.45 -4.91
C LEU A 61 -23.11 26.02 -5.23
N LYS A 62 -24.07 25.90 -6.17
CA LYS A 62 -24.52 24.63 -6.73
C LYS A 62 -23.37 23.98 -7.51
N SER A 63 -22.66 23.06 -6.86
CA SER A 63 -21.79 22.08 -7.52
C SER A 63 -22.57 20.76 -7.62
N SER A 64 -23.37 20.62 -8.67
CA SER A 64 -24.20 19.43 -8.91
C SER A 64 -23.45 18.43 -9.78
N LYS A 65 -22.62 17.57 -9.17
CA LYS A 65 -22.39 16.21 -9.67
C LYS A 65 -22.37 15.23 -8.49
N PRO A 66 -23.12 14.10 -8.55
CA PRO A 66 -23.18 13.15 -7.46
C PRO A 66 -21.82 12.49 -7.19
N SER A 67 -21.61 12.04 -5.95
CA SER A 67 -20.47 11.17 -5.62
C SER A 67 -20.62 9.81 -6.32
N LEU A 68 -19.51 9.07 -6.49
CA LEU A 68 -19.49 7.75 -7.16
C LEU A 68 -20.53 6.77 -6.56
N VAL A 69 -20.78 6.87 -5.25
CA VAL A 69 -21.78 6.06 -4.51
C VAL A 69 -23.22 6.43 -4.87
N GLN A 70 -23.52 7.70 -5.16
CA GLN A 70 -24.85 8.13 -5.59
C GLN A 70 -25.17 7.72 -7.03
N ASN A 71 -24.14 7.50 -7.87
CA ASN A 71 -24.33 6.98 -9.22
C ASN A 71 -24.65 5.47 -9.24
N LEU A 72 -24.37 4.74 -8.16
CA LEU A 72 -24.57 3.29 -8.07
C LEU A 72 -26.02 2.88 -7.71
N GLY A 73 -26.91 3.83 -7.41
CA GLY A 73 -28.34 3.55 -7.19
C GLY A 73 -28.69 2.69 -5.97
N LEU A 74 -27.77 2.56 -5.00
CA LEU A 74 -27.92 1.66 -3.85
C LEU A 74 -28.76 2.30 -2.73
N GLY A 75 -29.80 1.60 -2.29
CA GLY A 75 -30.76 2.03 -1.26
C GLY A 75 -30.29 1.78 0.17
N THR A 76 -31.04 2.28 1.15
CA THR A 76 -30.70 2.27 2.59
C THR A 76 -30.73 0.89 3.28
N GLY A 77 -30.79 -0.21 2.51
CA GLY A 77 -30.81 -1.60 3.00
C GLY A 77 -29.76 -2.51 2.36
N THR A 78 -28.86 -1.96 1.53
CA THR A 78 -27.79 -2.72 0.86
C THR A 78 -26.79 -3.26 1.90
N ARG A 79 -26.44 -4.54 1.78
CA ARG A 79 -25.51 -5.15 2.75
C ARG A 79 -24.09 -4.62 2.55
N LYS A 80 -23.28 -4.65 3.61
CA LYS A 80 -21.92 -4.07 3.63
C LYS A 80 -20.97 -4.72 2.62
N ASP A 81 -21.13 -6.02 2.40
CA ASP A 81 -20.47 -6.83 1.39
C ASP A 81 -20.81 -6.37 -0.02
N GLU A 82 -22.09 -6.15 -0.32
CA GLU A 82 -22.56 -5.67 -1.64
C GLU A 82 -22.01 -4.27 -1.98
N LEU A 83 -21.90 -3.40 -0.97
CA LEU A 83 -21.30 -2.07 -1.12
C LEU A 83 -19.80 -2.13 -1.40
N ALA A 84 -19.09 -3.04 -0.75
CA ALA A 84 -17.65 -3.25 -0.97
C ALA A 84 -17.38 -3.83 -2.36
N GLU A 85 -18.18 -4.81 -2.79
CA GLU A 85 -18.09 -5.38 -4.14
C GLU A 85 -18.36 -4.32 -5.21
N ALA A 86 -19.44 -3.54 -5.08
CA ALA A 86 -19.75 -2.46 -6.01
C ALA A 86 -18.65 -1.39 -6.08
N PHE A 87 -17.99 -1.09 -4.95
CA PHE A 87 -16.85 -0.18 -4.92
C PHE A 87 -15.63 -0.76 -5.66
N VAL A 88 -15.31 -2.04 -5.45
CA VAL A 88 -14.22 -2.71 -6.16
C VAL A 88 -14.50 -2.77 -7.65
N ASP A 89 -15.71 -3.12 -8.07
CA ASP A 89 -16.11 -3.13 -9.47
C ASP A 89 -15.98 -1.74 -10.10
N ALA A 90 -16.40 -0.69 -9.38
CA ALA A 90 -16.24 0.69 -9.80
C ALA A 90 -14.75 1.10 -9.93
N LEU A 91 -13.86 0.60 -9.06
CA LEU A 91 -12.41 0.85 -9.17
C LEU A 91 -11.78 0.20 -10.41
N LEU A 92 -12.39 -0.85 -10.95
CA LEU A 92 -11.86 -1.59 -12.10
C LEU A 92 -12.33 -1.04 -13.45
N THR A 93 -13.18 0.00 -13.47
CA THR A 93 -13.67 0.59 -14.72
C THR A 93 -12.66 1.54 -15.37
N GLN A 94 -12.88 1.83 -16.66
CA GLN A 94 -12.06 2.77 -17.40
C GLN A 94 -12.22 4.21 -16.88
N GLU A 95 -13.40 4.59 -16.40
CA GLU A 95 -13.65 5.91 -15.83
C GLU A 95 -12.78 6.14 -14.58
N ALA A 96 -12.59 5.11 -13.75
CA ALA A 96 -11.75 5.19 -12.55
C ALA A 96 -10.26 5.35 -12.89
N LEU A 97 -9.80 4.83 -14.03
CA LEU A 97 -8.45 5.03 -14.57
C LEU A 97 -8.20 6.48 -14.99
N ASP A 98 -9.21 7.14 -15.55
CA ASP A 98 -9.08 8.50 -16.08
C ASP A 98 -9.43 9.57 -15.03
N GLN A 99 -10.07 9.19 -13.93
CA GLN A 99 -10.37 10.08 -12.82
C GLN A 99 -9.10 10.43 -12.04
N PRO A 100 -8.68 11.70 -11.99
CA PRO A 100 -7.52 12.10 -11.20
C PRO A 100 -7.78 11.86 -9.71
N SER A 101 -6.71 11.48 -9.01
CA SER A 101 -6.68 11.23 -7.58
C SER A 101 -7.28 12.37 -6.76
N ASP A 102 -6.97 13.60 -7.18
CA ASP A 102 -7.46 14.81 -6.58
C ASP A 102 -7.79 15.84 -7.67
N LYS A 103 -8.76 16.73 -7.39
CA LYS A 103 -9.32 17.68 -8.36
C LYS A 103 -8.88 19.12 -8.08
N VAL A 104 -8.28 19.36 -6.91
CA VAL A 104 -7.83 20.70 -6.50
C VAL A 104 -6.44 21.01 -7.05
N LYS A 105 -6.13 22.30 -7.15
CA LYS A 105 -4.76 22.73 -7.45
C LYS A 105 -3.85 22.55 -6.23
N PRO A 106 -2.53 22.37 -6.40
CA PRO A 106 -1.61 22.20 -5.28
C PRO A 106 -1.65 23.34 -4.25
N GLU A 107 -1.96 24.57 -4.69
CA GLU A 107 -2.03 25.77 -3.83
C GLU A 107 -3.32 25.83 -3.01
N GLU A 108 -4.37 25.14 -3.47
CA GLU A 108 -5.69 25.07 -2.85
C GLU A 108 -5.85 23.80 -2.01
N LEU A 109 -4.77 23.04 -1.81
CA LEU A 109 -4.80 21.78 -1.09
C LEU A 109 -5.07 22.01 0.39
N VAL A 110 -6.20 21.49 0.88
CA VAL A 110 -6.51 21.47 2.31
C VAL A 110 -6.53 20.03 2.79
N LEU A 111 -5.80 19.77 3.88
CA LEU A 111 -5.86 18.51 4.60
C LEU A 111 -6.83 18.68 5.77
N GLU A 112 -7.86 17.84 5.81
CA GLU A 112 -8.84 17.80 6.89
C GLU A 112 -8.97 16.35 7.35
N LEU A 113 -9.15 16.16 8.66
CA LEU A 113 -9.46 14.84 9.18
C LEU A 113 -10.89 14.46 8.75
N PRO A 114 -11.10 13.25 8.23
CA PRO A 114 -12.44 12.76 7.97
C PRO A 114 -13.26 12.71 9.26
N LYS A 115 -14.59 12.90 9.14
CA LYS A 115 -15.52 12.90 10.29
C LYS A 115 -15.52 11.59 11.08
N TRP A 116 -15.15 10.49 10.43
CA TRP A 116 -15.07 9.16 11.03
C TRP A 116 -13.69 8.87 11.66
N PHE A 117 -12.76 9.83 11.66
CA PHE A 117 -11.45 9.68 12.31
C PHE A 117 -11.61 9.34 13.79
N ASP A 118 -10.99 8.24 14.18
CA ASP A 118 -10.96 7.76 15.55
C ASP A 118 -9.50 7.74 16.02
N GLU A 119 -9.12 8.74 16.81
CA GLU A 119 -7.74 8.91 17.29
C GLU A 119 -7.28 7.72 18.14
N GLU A 120 -8.18 7.10 18.90
CA GLU A 120 -7.85 5.94 19.73
C GLU A 120 -7.50 4.73 18.85
N LYS A 121 -8.34 4.44 17.84
CA LYS A 121 -8.06 3.37 16.87
C LYS A 121 -6.79 3.67 16.06
N PHE A 122 -6.59 4.93 15.67
CA PHE A 122 -5.38 5.33 14.96
C PHE A 122 -4.11 5.04 15.80
N ASN A 123 -4.14 5.40 17.08
CA ASN A 123 -3.01 5.13 17.98
C ASN A 123 -2.82 3.64 18.28
N LYS A 124 -3.88 2.82 18.28
CA LYS A 124 -3.77 1.35 18.31
C LYS A 124 -3.02 0.82 17.08
N GLY A 125 -3.33 1.31 15.88
CA GLY A 125 -2.61 0.96 14.65
C GLY A 125 -1.12 1.34 14.71
N ARG A 126 -0.81 2.52 15.23
CA ARG A 126 0.58 2.94 15.48
C ARG A 126 1.30 1.99 16.42
N ARG A 127 0.67 1.59 17.52
CA ARG A 127 1.25 0.63 18.46
C ARG A 127 1.49 -0.73 17.80
N PHE A 128 0.53 -1.21 17.03
CA PHE A 128 0.65 -2.46 16.27
C PHE A 128 1.86 -2.44 15.33
N TYR A 129 2.10 -1.31 14.63
CA TYR A 129 3.29 -1.14 13.81
C TYR A 129 4.57 -1.17 14.63
N LEU A 130 4.64 -0.48 15.78
CA LEU A 130 5.84 -0.52 16.62
C LEU A 130 6.20 -1.95 17.06
N ASP A 131 5.19 -2.78 17.33
CA ASP A 131 5.36 -4.17 17.73
C ASP A 131 5.60 -5.14 16.55
N ASN A 132 5.37 -4.72 15.29
CA ASN A 132 5.47 -5.56 14.08
C ASN A 132 6.16 -4.86 12.89
N CYS A 133 7.02 -3.87 13.16
CA CYS A 133 7.51 -2.92 12.17
C CYS A 133 8.25 -3.58 11.00
N PHE A 134 9.02 -4.64 11.26
CA PHE A 134 9.74 -5.35 10.22
C PHE A 134 8.79 -6.03 9.24
N ALA A 135 7.80 -6.78 9.74
CA ALA A 135 6.87 -7.49 8.88
C ALA A 135 6.03 -6.49 8.08
N MET A 136 5.45 -5.48 8.75
CA MET A 136 4.70 -4.39 8.12
C MET A 136 5.50 -3.72 7.02
N SER A 137 6.74 -3.29 7.30
CA SER A 137 7.56 -2.62 6.30
C SER A 137 8.00 -3.55 5.16
N SER A 138 8.18 -4.84 5.44
CA SER A 138 8.52 -5.84 4.41
C SER A 138 7.34 -6.10 3.47
N SER A 139 6.12 -6.20 4.01
CA SER A 139 4.90 -6.30 3.20
C SER A 139 4.72 -5.07 2.33
N MET A 140 4.87 -3.87 2.88
CA MET A 140 4.80 -2.63 2.13
C MET A 140 5.80 -2.57 0.97
N LEU A 141 7.01 -3.10 1.17
CA LEU A 141 8.01 -3.22 0.11
C LEU A 141 7.57 -4.21 -0.99
N LEU A 142 7.04 -5.39 -0.63
CA LEU A 142 6.53 -6.36 -1.60
C LEU A 142 5.34 -5.79 -2.38
N GLY A 143 4.46 -5.06 -1.68
CA GLY A 143 3.38 -4.27 -2.26
C GLY A 143 3.85 -3.27 -3.28
N LEU A 144 4.86 -2.48 -2.93
CA LEU A 144 5.48 -1.51 -3.83
C LEU A 144 6.06 -2.18 -5.09
N VAL A 145 6.69 -3.34 -4.95
CA VAL A 145 7.20 -4.11 -6.09
C VAL A 145 6.04 -4.62 -6.96
N ALA A 146 4.95 -5.08 -6.36
CA ALA A 146 3.78 -5.55 -7.07
C ALA A 146 3.12 -4.43 -7.89
N VAL A 147 3.01 -3.21 -7.35
CA VAL A 147 2.36 -2.08 -8.07
C VAL A 147 3.19 -1.58 -9.26
N PHE A 148 4.49 -1.90 -9.35
CA PHE A 148 5.29 -1.64 -10.56
C PHE A 148 4.84 -2.48 -11.75
N SER A 149 4.08 -3.55 -11.54
CA SER A 149 3.47 -4.31 -12.64
C SER A 149 2.26 -3.59 -13.26
N ILE A 150 1.75 -2.53 -12.63
CA ILE A 150 0.61 -1.75 -13.12
C ILE A 150 1.13 -0.67 -14.08
N PRO A 151 0.81 -0.73 -15.39
CA PRO A 151 1.41 0.17 -16.38
C PRO A 151 1.12 1.66 -16.17
N SER A 152 -0.08 2.02 -15.70
CA SER A 152 -0.46 3.41 -15.39
C SER A 152 0.45 4.00 -14.31
N ILE A 153 0.68 3.26 -13.23
CA ILE A 153 1.55 3.63 -12.12
C ILE A 153 3.01 3.72 -12.60
N LEU A 154 3.51 2.65 -13.22
CA LEU A 154 4.91 2.58 -13.66
C LEU A 154 5.26 3.73 -14.61
N ARG A 155 4.36 4.05 -15.55
CA ARG A 155 4.56 5.15 -16.51
C ARG A 155 4.76 6.49 -15.80
N ILE A 156 3.99 6.78 -14.75
CA ILE A 156 4.15 8.00 -13.95
C ILE A 156 5.47 7.98 -13.21
N LEU A 157 5.81 6.86 -12.55
CA LEU A 157 7.06 6.70 -11.81
C LEU A 157 8.29 6.97 -12.69
N VAL A 158 8.33 6.38 -13.90
CA VAL A 158 9.40 6.62 -14.89
C VAL A 158 9.39 8.08 -15.36
N GLY A 159 8.21 8.65 -15.60
CA GLY A 159 8.04 10.04 -16.04
C GLY A 159 8.54 11.10 -15.03
N THR A 160 8.65 10.74 -13.75
CA THR A 160 9.19 11.64 -12.70
C THR A 160 10.70 11.82 -12.76
N ARG A 161 11.43 10.89 -13.39
CA ARG A 161 12.90 10.88 -13.43
C ARG A 161 13.61 10.77 -12.07
N ARG A 162 12.90 10.36 -11.02
CA ARG A 162 13.45 10.24 -9.64
C ARG A 162 13.91 8.82 -9.28
N SER A 163 14.03 7.94 -10.26
CA SER A 163 14.49 6.55 -10.04
C SER A 163 15.27 6.01 -11.24
N ASN A 164 15.85 6.91 -12.03
CA ASN A 164 16.49 6.56 -13.30
C ASN A 164 17.95 6.12 -13.12
N SER A 165 18.52 6.34 -11.93
CA SER A 165 19.81 5.83 -11.51
C SER A 165 19.77 5.26 -10.11
N VAL A 166 20.84 4.55 -9.75
CA VAL A 166 21.00 3.97 -8.42
C VAL A 166 20.94 5.04 -7.32
N TYR A 167 21.49 6.24 -7.58
CA TYR A 167 21.47 7.35 -6.62
C TYR A 167 20.07 7.94 -6.43
N THR A 168 19.38 8.27 -7.52
CA THR A 168 18.03 8.83 -7.45
C THR A 168 17.02 7.82 -6.89
N ALA A 169 17.15 6.54 -7.24
CA ALA A 169 16.35 5.47 -6.66
C ALA A 169 16.60 5.33 -5.15
N TYR A 170 17.87 5.34 -4.70
CA TYR A 170 18.21 5.33 -3.27
C TYR A 170 17.53 6.45 -2.51
N ARG A 171 17.68 7.69 -3.00
CA ARG A 171 17.06 8.89 -2.43
C ARG A 171 15.55 8.74 -2.29
N ARG A 172 14.88 8.39 -3.40
CA ARG A 172 13.43 8.24 -3.45
C ARG A 172 12.91 7.18 -2.49
N TYR A 173 13.47 5.97 -2.54
CA TYR A 173 12.92 4.86 -1.75
C TYR A 173 13.25 4.98 -0.27
N LEU A 174 14.40 5.57 0.10
CA LEU A 174 14.66 5.93 1.49
C LEU A 174 13.72 7.04 1.96
N SER A 175 13.45 8.05 1.13
CA SER A 175 12.46 9.10 1.41
C SER A 175 11.06 8.50 1.63
N THR A 176 10.62 7.59 0.76
CA THR A 176 9.35 6.85 0.92
C THR A 176 9.30 6.08 2.24
N LEU A 177 10.33 5.30 2.56
CA LEU A 177 10.39 4.54 3.82
C LEU A 177 10.28 5.47 5.04
N LEU A 178 11.02 6.58 5.03
CA LEU A 178 11.02 7.54 6.14
C LEU A 178 9.67 8.29 6.25
N HIS A 179 9.01 8.62 5.14
CA HIS A 179 7.64 9.14 5.16
C HIS A 179 6.68 8.14 5.82
N THR A 180 6.72 6.89 5.39
CA THR A 180 5.86 5.83 5.94
C THR A 180 6.09 5.66 7.44
N ILE A 181 7.36 5.49 7.86
CA ILE A 181 7.72 5.38 9.28
C ILE A 181 7.23 6.60 10.06
N SER A 182 7.35 7.82 9.52
CA SER A 182 6.90 9.03 10.20
C SER A 182 5.41 9.00 10.54
N TRP A 183 4.57 8.39 9.68
CA TRP A 183 3.12 8.26 9.90
C TRP A 183 2.80 7.35 11.09
N PHE A 184 3.64 6.34 11.34
CA PHE A 184 3.50 5.42 12.47
C PHE A 184 4.14 5.99 13.75
N GLU A 185 5.29 6.66 13.63
CA GLU A 185 6.02 7.22 14.77
C GLU A 185 5.29 8.42 15.40
N ASN A 186 4.53 9.20 14.63
CA ASN A 186 3.97 10.47 15.09
C ASN A 186 2.44 10.48 15.05
N GLU A 187 1.84 11.23 15.96
CA GLU A 187 0.39 11.46 15.97
C GLU A 187 -0.09 12.18 14.70
N LEU A 188 -1.34 11.97 14.31
CA LEU A 188 -1.93 12.62 13.16
C LEU A 188 -2.76 13.83 13.57
N LYS A 189 -2.07 14.94 13.86
CA LYS A 189 -2.68 16.23 14.21
C LYS A 189 -2.13 17.37 13.36
N PRO A 190 -2.92 18.44 13.11
CA PRO A 190 -2.41 19.63 12.42
C PRO A 190 -1.08 20.10 13.02
N GLY A 191 -0.05 20.23 12.16
CA GLY A 191 1.31 20.66 12.56
C GLY A 191 2.28 19.54 12.96
N SER A 192 1.80 18.32 13.23
CA SER A 192 2.65 17.14 13.50
C SER A 192 3.53 16.77 12.30
N ILE A 193 4.55 15.94 12.53
CA ILE A 193 5.42 15.41 11.46
C ILE A 193 4.60 14.57 10.47
N SER A 194 3.73 13.68 10.97
CA SER A 194 2.82 12.89 10.13
C SER A 194 1.97 13.78 9.24
N TRP A 195 1.37 14.84 9.80
CA TRP A 195 0.53 15.77 9.03
C TRP A 195 1.30 16.48 7.91
N LYS A 196 2.49 16.99 8.21
CA LYS A 196 3.37 17.63 7.21
C LYS A 196 3.81 16.64 6.14
N SER A 197 4.13 15.41 6.54
CA SER A 197 4.52 14.31 5.67
C SER A 197 3.38 13.95 4.70
N LEU A 198 2.15 13.75 5.20
CA LEU A 198 0.97 13.49 4.38
C LEU A 198 0.68 14.60 3.39
N TYR A 199 0.73 15.85 3.86
CA TYR A 199 0.54 17.01 3.00
C TYR A 199 1.59 17.04 1.87
N ALA A 200 2.86 16.80 2.20
CA ALA A 200 3.94 16.76 1.22
C ALA A 200 3.74 15.64 0.18
N VAL A 201 3.37 14.43 0.62
CA VAL A 201 3.12 13.28 -0.28
C VAL A 201 1.91 13.53 -1.18
N ARG A 202 0.78 14.00 -0.63
CA ARG A 202 -0.42 14.36 -1.43
C ARG A 202 -0.10 15.45 -2.45
N SER A 203 0.66 16.48 -2.05
CA SER A 203 1.12 17.55 -2.95
C SER A 203 2.00 17.00 -4.08
N ARG A 204 2.91 16.07 -3.78
CA ARG A 204 3.78 15.43 -4.79
C ARG A 204 2.99 14.58 -5.77
N HIS A 205 2.02 13.79 -5.31
CA HIS A 205 1.12 13.02 -6.19
C HIS A 205 0.32 13.94 -7.12
N LEU A 206 -0.20 15.05 -6.61
CA LEU A 206 -0.88 16.08 -7.40
C LEU A 206 0.03 16.65 -8.50
N ARG A 207 1.23 17.14 -8.13
CA ARG A 207 2.17 17.71 -9.09
C ARG A 207 2.63 16.69 -10.14
N ALA A 208 2.91 15.45 -9.71
CA ALA A 208 3.28 14.37 -10.61
C ALA A 208 2.15 14.04 -11.60
N GLY A 209 0.90 13.99 -11.12
CA GLY A 209 -0.28 13.77 -11.95
C GLY A 209 -0.49 14.89 -12.98
N LEU A 210 -0.34 16.14 -12.57
CA LEU A 210 -0.43 17.30 -13.48
C LEU A 210 0.68 17.30 -14.52
N ALA A 211 1.94 17.08 -14.10
CA ALA A 211 3.07 17.01 -15.01
C ALA A 211 2.96 15.85 -16.01
N SER A 212 2.50 14.69 -15.54
CA SER A 212 2.22 13.52 -16.39
C SER A 212 1.12 13.81 -17.41
N LYS A 213 0.05 14.50 -16.99
CA LYS A 213 -1.06 14.89 -17.87
C LYS A 213 -0.60 15.81 -19.00
N ILE A 214 0.23 16.82 -18.67
CA ILE A 214 0.82 17.74 -19.67
C ILE A 214 1.67 16.98 -20.69
N LYS A 215 2.38 15.94 -20.27
CA LYS A 215 3.20 15.08 -21.13
C LYS A 215 2.39 14.03 -21.92
N GLY A 216 1.06 13.99 -21.79
CA GLY A 216 0.22 12.96 -22.40
C GLY A 216 0.43 11.55 -21.81
N MET A 217 1.02 11.45 -20.61
CA MET A 217 1.35 10.18 -19.94
C MET A 217 0.26 9.72 -18.96
N GLY A 218 -0.95 10.30 -19.03
CA GLY A 218 -2.06 10.03 -18.11
C GLY A 218 -1.95 10.77 -16.78
N VAL A 219 -2.80 10.43 -15.82
CA VAL A 219 -2.92 11.07 -14.50
C VAL A 219 -2.59 10.07 -13.39
N VAL A 220 -2.20 10.58 -12.22
CA VAL A 220 -2.26 9.77 -10.99
C VAL A 220 -3.73 9.61 -10.64
N SER A 221 -4.31 8.45 -10.92
CA SER A 221 -5.76 8.22 -10.76
C SER A 221 -6.15 7.81 -9.34
N GLN A 222 -7.43 7.92 -8.99
CA GLN A 222 -7.93 7.37 -7.72
C GLN A 222 -7.76 5.85 -7.65
N ARG A 223 -7.96 5.17 -8.79
CA ARG A 223 -7.68 3.73 -8.92
C ARG A 223 -6.23 3.41 -8.61
N ASP A 224 -5.28 4.17 -9.18
CA ASP A 224 -3.86 3.93 -8.98
C ASP A 224 -3.46 4.09 -7.50
N LEU A 225 -4.02 5.08 -6.80
CA LEU A 225 -3.79 5.25 -5.37
C LEU A 225 -4.44 4.14 -4.54
N ALA A 226 -5.67 3.74 -4.87
CA ALA A 226 -6.33 2.62 -4.21
C ALA A 226 -5.56 1.31 -4.39
N LEU A 227 -5.09 1.00 -5.60
CA LEU A 227 -4.27 -0.18 -5.88
C LEU A 227 -2.91 -0.11 -5.19
N THR A 228 -2.33 1.09 -5.06
CA THR A 228 -1.11 1.29 -4.26
C THR A 228 -1.38 1.01 -2.79
N GLN A 229 -2.51 1.46 -2.27
CA GLN A 229 -2.94 1.17 -0.90
C GLN A 229 -3.08 -0.33 -0.65
N PHE A 230 -3.80 -1.02 -1.53
CA PHE A 230 -3.97 -2.46 -1.46
C PHE A 230 -2.62 -3.17 -1.51
N GLY A 231 -1.74 -2.82 -2.46
CA GLY A 231 -0.41 -3.42 -2.53
C GLY A 231 0.35 -3.28 -1.20
N VAL A 232 0.37 -2.08 -0.64
CA VAL A 232 1.16 -1.72 0.54
C VAL A 232 0.63 -2.37 1.83
N ASP A 233 -0.69 -2.49 2.00
CA ASP A 233 -1.30 -2.97 3.26
C ASP A 233 -1.87 -4.39 3.18
N SER A 234 -2.39 -4.83 2.02
CA SER A 234 -3.22 -6.04 1.97
C SER A 234 -2.43 -7.33 2.13
N MET A 235 -1.16 -7.40 1.70
CA MET A 235 -0.39 -8.65 1.70
C MET A 235 -0.17 -9.23 3.11
N GLU A 236 -0.28 -8.42 4.16
CA GLU A 236 -0.07 -8.82 5.56
C GLU A 236 -1.34 -8.87 6.40
N PHE A 237 -2.37 -8.09 6.02
CA PHE A 237 -3.68 -8.13 6.68
C PHE A 237 -4.64 -9.16 6.09
N MET A 238 -4.19 -10.04 5.19
CA MET A 238 -4.98 -11.20 4.76
C MET A 238 -5.17 -12.17 5.94
N CYS A 239 -6.12 -11.85 6.81
CA CYS A 239 -6.77 -12.84 7.65
C CYS A 239 -7.38 -13.92 6.76
N LYS A 240 -7.65 -15.11 7.34
CA LYS A 240 -8.59 -16.05 6.72
C LYS A 240 -9.87 -15.27 6.35
N PRO A 241 -10.49 -15.55 5.18
CA PRO A 241 -11.71 -14.86 4.79
C PRO A 241 -12.74 -14.96 5.93
N ALA A 242 -13.34 -13.83 6.31
CA ALA A 242 -14.25 -13.68 7.45
C ALA A 242 -15.60 -14.41 7.29
N ILE A 243 -15.74 -15.23 6.24
CA ILE A 243 -16.98 -15.86 5.85
C ILE A 243 -16.87 -17.34 6.23
N ASP A 244 -17.48 -17.71 7.36
CA ASP A 244 -17.68 -19.10 7.74
C ASP A 244 -18.69 -19.75 6.77
N GLY A 245 -18.40 -20.99 6.35
CA GLY A 245 -19.24 -21.71 5.38
C GLY A 245 -18.97 -21.38 3.92
N LEU A 246 -17.92 -20.62 3.61
CA LEU A 246 -17.33 -20.69 2.26
C LEU A 246 -17.06 -22.16 1.95
N PRO A 247 -17.46 -22.66 0.77
CA PRO A 247 -17.11 -24.01 0.38
C PRO A 247 -15.61 -24.21 0.62
N THR A 248 -15.20 -25.36 1.17
CA THR A 248 -13.79 -25.79 1.16
C THR A 248 -13.30 -26.08 -0.26
N ILE A 249 -13.90 -25.44 -1.26
CA ILE A 249 -13.34 -25.33 -2.59
C ILE A 249 -12.01 -24.60 -2.36
N PRO A 250 -10.87 -25.22 -2.72
CA PRO A 250 -9.59 -24.54 -2.62
C PRO A 250 -9.72 -23.17 -3.28
N PRO A 251 -9.07 -22.12 -2.75
CA PRO A 251 -9.12 -20.78 -3.34
C PRO A 251 -9.00 -20.93 -4.85
N ARG A 252 -9.95 -20.35 -5.61
CA ARG A 252 -10.00 -20.45 -7.09
C ARG A 252 -8.55 -20.38 -7.56
N LEU A 253 -8.05 -21.49 -8.11
CA LEU A 253 -6.70 -21.56 -8.63
C LEU A 253 -6.65 -20.46 -9.70
N LEU A 254 -6.09 -19.30 -9.35
CA LEU A 254 -5.57 -18.39 -10.34
C LEU A 254 -4.54 -19.23 -11.06
N TYR A 255 -4.82 -19.62 -12.31
CA TYR A 255 -4.03 -20.56 -13.10
C TYR A 255 -2.57 -20.09 -13.20
N TYR A 256 -1.78 -20.34 -12.17
CA TYR A 256 -0.33 -20.22 -12.14
C TYR A 256 0.27 -21.59 -12.51
N LYS A 257 -0.32 -22.25 -13.51
CA LYS A 257 -0.04 -23.63 -13.96
C LYS A 257 -0.18 -24.68 -12.85
N ASP A 258 -0.68 -25.85 -13.21
CA ASP A 258 -1.04 -26.94 -12.30
C ASP A 258 0.17 -27.58 -11.60
N PHE A 259 0.70 -26.91 -10.57
CA PHE A 259 1.79 -27.44 -9.75
C PHE A 259 1.27 -27.77 -8.36
N ASN A 260 1.17 -29.06 -8.06
CA ASN A 260 0.75 -29.56 -6.75
C ASN A 260 1.79 -29.26 -5.65
N THR A 261 3.05 -29.05 -6.02
CA THR A 261 4.13 -28.65 -5.11
C THR A 261 5.08 -27.67 -5.79
N ILE A 262 5.82 -26.86 -5.02
CA ILE A 262 6.75 -25.87 -5.59
C ILE A 262 7.85 -26.52 -6.44
N GLU A 263 8.26 -27.74 -6.10
CA GLU A 263 9.28 -28.52 -6.82
C GLU A 263 8.80 -28.96 -8.21
N THR A 264 7.48 -29.12 -8.39
CA THR A 264 6.91 -29.49 -9.68
C THR A 264 6.84 -28.32 -10.66
N SER A 265 6.96 -27.08 -10.18
CA SER A 265 6.96 -25.88 -11.02
C SER A 265 8.20 -25.79 -11.90
N PRO A 266 8.08 -25.66 -13.24
CA PRO A 266 9.18 -25.46 -14.16
C PRO A 266 9.88 -24.14 -13.85
N TYR A 267 9.15 -23.11 -13.42
CA TYR A 267 9.74 -21.84 -13.00
C TYR A 267 10.69 -22.03 -11.81
N TYR A 268 10.30 -22.81 -10.81
CA TYR A 268 11.18 -23.15 -9.69
C TYR A 268 12.37 -24.02 -10.12
N LYS A 269 12.16 -24.99 -11.03
CA LYS A 269 13.26 -25.81 -11.57
C LYS A 269 14.31 -24.97 -12.29
N HIS A 270 13.89 -23.94 -13.04
CA HIS A 270 14.77 -23.00 -13.72
C HIS A 270 15.49 -22.01 -12.79
N LEU A 271 15.11 -21.92 -11.51
CA LEU A 271 15.84 -21.07 -10.56
C LEU A 271 17.23 -21.64 -10.28
N THR A 272 18.21 -20.74 -10.20
CA THR A 272 19.57 -21.06 -9.78
C THR A 272 19.59 -21.52 -8.32
N PHE A 273 20.62 -22.27 -7.92
CA PHE A 273 20.80 -22.66 -6.52
C PHE A 273 20.77 -21.46 -5.57
N LYS A 274 21.42 -20.35 -5.95
CA LYS A 274 21.39 -19.08 -5.21
C LYS A 274 19.99 -18.54 -4.98
N ALA A 275 19.12 -18.56 -6.00
CA ALA A 275 17.75 -18.11 -5.86
C ALA A 275 16.95 -19.04 -4.93
N LYS A 276 17.10 -20.36 -5.07
CA LYS A 276 16.48 -21.36 -4.20
C LYS A 276 16.93 -21.20 -2.74
N TYR A 277 18.23 -21.01 -2.51
CA TYR A 277 18.80 -20.74 -1.20
C TYR A 277 18.22 -19.47 -0.57
N LYS A 278 18.12 -18.36 -1.32
CA LYS A 278 17.50 -17.12 -0.82
C LYS A 278 16.02 -17.31 -0.43
N MET A 279 15.26 -18.07 -1.23
CA MET A 279 13.88 -18.42 -0.88
C MET A 279 13.81 -19.27 0.39
N TYR A 280 14.72 -20.24 0.56
CA TYR A 280 14.81 -21.03 1.78
C TYR A 280 15.15 -20.16 3.00
N MET A 281 16.16 -19.29 2.89
CA MET A 281 16.54 -18.37 3.97
C MET A 281 15.38 -17.43 4.32
N TYR A 282 14.67 -16.89 3.33
CA TYR A 282 13.47 -16.10 3.57
C TYR A 282 12.42 -16.88 4.39
N ASN A 283 12.11 -18.12 4.01
CA ASN A 283 11.19 -18.97 4.78
C ASN A 283 11.69 -19.23 6.21
N LEU A 284 12.99 -19.45 6.39
CA LEU A 284 13.59 -19.60 7.72
C LEU A 284 13.42 -18.32 8.55
N TYR A 285 13.73 -17.15 7.97
CA TYR A 285 13.52 -15.84 8.62
C TYR A 285 12.05 -15.61 8.99
N SER A 286 11.11 -15.90 8.08
CA SER A 286 9.68 -15.79 8.34
C SER A 286 9.24 -16.72 9.47
N THR A 287 9.75 -17.96 9.49
CA THR A 287 9.48 -18.93 10.56
C THR A 287 10.02 -18.43 11.90
N LEU A 288 11.25 -17.91 11.95
CA LEU A 288 11.82 -17.32 13.15
C LEU A 288 10.99 -16.14 13.66
N TYR A 289 10.47 -15.29 12.76
CA TYR A 289 9.62 -14.16 13.10
C TYR A 289 8.28 -14.55 13.75
N THR A 290 7.79 -15.79 13.51
CA THR A 290 6.59 -16.29 14.20
C THR A 290 6.81 -16.48 15.70
N SER A 291 8.05 -16.74 16.13
CA SER A 291 8.40 -16.85 17.54
C SER A 291 8.52 -15.48 18.22
N TYR A 292 8.29 -15.43 19.53
CA TYR A 292 8.41 -14.19 20.30
C TYR A 292 9.84 -13.60 20.26
N LEU A 293 10.85 -14.43 20.52
CA LEU A 293 12.26 -13.99 20.51
C LEU A 293 12.74 -13.57 19.13
N GLY A 294 12.34 -14.31 18.09
CA GLY A 294 12.66 -13.94 16.71
C GLY A 294 12.03 -12.62 16.30
N ARG A 295 10.76 -12.39 16.66
CA ARG A 295 10.07 -11.11 16.42
C ARG A 295 10.78 -9.94 17.12
N LEU A 296 11.13 -10.10 18.39
CA LEU A 296 11.85 -9.10 19.16
C LEU A 296 13.20 -8.77 18.50
N TYR A 297 14.01 -9.78 18.21
CA TYR A 297 15.33 -9.61 17.59
C TYR A 297 15.22 -8.92 16.22
N ILE A 298 14.31 -9.37 15.36
CA ILE A 298 14.18 -8.86 14.00
C ILE A 298 13.64 -7.43 13.99
N ASN A 299 12.65 -7.10 14.84
CA ASN A 299 12.14 -5.73 14.95
C ASN A 299 13.21 -4.77 15.52
N LEU A 300 14.03 -5.21 16.48
CA LEU A 300 15.16 -4.42 16.99
C LEU A 300 16.19 -4.18 15.89
N ASN A 301 16.54 -5.19 15.10
CA ASN A 301 17.45 -5.05 13.95
C ASN A 301 16.88 -4.11 12.89
N PHE A 302 15.57 -4.16 12.64
CA PHE A 302 14.89 -3.23 11.74
C PHE A 302 15.04 -1.78 12.23
N TRP A 303 14.72 -1.52 13.50
CA TRP A 303 14.86 -0.18 14.08
C TRP A 303 16.31 0.32 14.08
N PHE A 304 17.26 -0.56 14.39
CA PHE A 304 18.69 -0.24 14.28
C PHE A 304 19.08 0.10 12.84
N SER A 305 18.58 -0.65 11.85
CA SER A 305 18.81 -0.38 10.43
C SER A 305 18.21 0.97 10.00
N VAL A 306 16.99 1.29 10.44
CA VAL A 306 16.35 2.59 10.21
C VAL A 306 17.17 3.71 10.85
N PHE A 307 17.65 3.52 12.09
CA PHE A 307 18.51 4.48 12.78
C PHE A 307 19.79 4.75 11.97
N LEU A 308 20.47 3.69 11.51
CA LEU A 308 21.65 3.84 10.64
C LEU A 308 21.27 4.57 9.35
N MET A 309 20.20 4.20 8.67
CA MET A 309 19.79 4.88 7.43
C MET A 309 19.46 6.38 7.64
N ARG A 310 18.91 6.75 8.79
CA ARG A 310 18.50 8.12 9.11
C ARG A 310 19.68 9.01 9.51
N TYR A 311 20.62 8.49 10.30
CA TYR A 311 21.68 9.30 10.91
C TYR A 311 23.09 8.95 10.45
N PHE A 312 23.34 7.68 10.08
CA PHE A 312 24.66 7.19 9.70
C PHE A 312 24.58 6.16 8.55
N PRO A 313 24.13 6.55 7.34
CA PRO A 313 23.98 5.63 6.21
C PRO A 313 25.36 5.32 5.61
N TYR A 314 26.19 4.60 6.37
CA TYR A 314 27.61 4.36 6.09
C TYR A 314 27.85 3.74 4.71
N LEU A 315 27.01 2.79 4.28
CA LEU A 315 27.11 2.21 2.93
C LEU A 315 26.88 3.26 1.84
N ALA A 316 25.96 4.20 2.06
CA ALA A 316 25.71 5.29 1.13
C ALA A 316 26.81 6.34 1.18
N PHE A 317 27.42 6.60 2.34
CA PHE A 317 28.54 7.54 2.47
C PHE A 317 29.70 7.17 1.54
N PHE A 318 30.07 5.90 1.48
CA PHE A 318 31.13 5.44 0.58
C PHE A 318 30.73 5.49 -0.90
N LYS A 319 29.44 5.42 -1.22
CA LYS A 319 28.95 5.33 -2.59
C LYS A 319 28.59 6.68 -3.21
N PHE A 320 28.00 7.58 -2.44
CA PHE A 320 27.42 8.85 -2.92
C PHE A 320 28.02 10.08 -2.23
N GLY A 321 28.82 9.89 -1.18
CA GLY A 321 29.34 10.96 -0.32
C GLY A 321 28.35 11.33 0.80
N ILE A 322 28.88 11.95 1.86
CA ILE A 322 28.13 12.21 3.12
C ILE A 322 26.89 13.06 2.87
N LYS A 323 27.04 14.22 2.19
CA LYS A 323 25.93 15.17 1.98
C LYS A 323 24.78 14.58 1.16
N ASN A 324 25.12 13.82 0.12
CA ASN A 324 24.13 13.22 -0.79
C ASN A 324 23.41 12.00 -0.18
N SER A 325 23.99 11.40 0.86
CA SER A 325 23.43 10.22 1.51
C SER A 325 22.36 10.54 2.53
N LEU A 326 22.38 11.74 3.12
CA LEU A 326 21.38 12.14 4.11
C LEU A 326 20.09 12.59 3.41
N VAL A 327 18.95 12.05 3.82
CA VAL A 327 17.64 12.31 3.19
C VAL A 327 16.77 13.19 4.09
N ASN A 328 16.35 14.35 3.54
CA ASN A 328 15.30 15.16 4.12
C ASN A 328 13.98 14.84 3.42
N ILE A 329 13.04 14.25 4.15
CA ILE A 329 11.74 13.83 3.60
C ILE A 329 10.88 15.02 3.12
N PHE A 330 11.12 16.24 3.60
CA PHE A 330 10.36 17.42 3.19
C PHE A 330 10.91 18.11 1.95
N GLU A 331 12.15 17.81 1.58
CA GLU A 331 12.77 18.30 0.35
C GLU A 331 12.50 17.34 -0.80
N GLU A 332 12.46 17.89 -2.01
CA GLU A 332 12.18 17.11 -3.20
C GLU A 332 13.44 16.43 -3.73
N ASP A 333 13.35 15.13 -4.00
CA ASP A 333 14.51 14.35 -4.45
C ASP A 333 14.99 14.77 -5.86
N PRO A 334 16.31 14.66 -6.12
CA PRO A 334 16.89 15.02 -7.41
C PRO A 334 16.36 14.14 -8.54
N THR A 335 16.30 14.72 -9.74
CA THR A 335 15.95 14.02 -10.98
C THR A 335 17.19 13.64 -11.77
N ASP A 336 17.06 12.62 -12.61
CA ASP A 336 18.13 12.11 -13.46
C ASP A 336 17.63 11.82 -14.88
N GLU A 337 18.37 12.29 -15.87
CA GLU A 337 18.08 12.15 -17.30
C GLU A 337 18.58 10.83 -17.90
N THR A 338 19.16 9.96 -17.08
CA THR A 338 19.56 8.61 -17.47
C THR A 338 18.37 7.88 -18.11
N LYS A 339 18.56 7.42 -19.35
CA LYS A 339 17.48 6.77 -20.10
C LYS A 339 17.26 5.36 -19.54
N PRO A 340 16.01 4.97 -19.26
CA PRO A 340 15.73 3.61 -18.83
C PRO A 340 16.11 2.63 -19.93
N VAL A 341 16.87 1.61 -19.53
CA VAL A 341 17.32 0.56 -20.42
C VAL A 341 16.25 -0.53 -20.48
N THR A 342 16.02 -1.12 -21.66
CA THR A 342 15.03 -2.20 -21.80
C THR A 342 15.45 -3.45 -21.04
N ASN A 343 14.49 -4.22 -20.54
CA ASN A 343 14.75 -5.49 -19.85
C ASN A 343 15.60 -6.47 -20.68
N ALA A 344 15.45 -6.45 -22.01
CA ALA A 344 16.22 -7.28 -22.93
C ALA A 344 17.73 -7.00 -22.85
N GLU A 345 18.13 -5.76 -22.57
CA GLU A 345 19.55 -5.38 -22.51
C GLU A 345 20.22 -5.95 -21.26
N TYR A 346 19.50 -6.02 -20.14
CA TYR A 346 19.96 -6.69 -18.92
C TYR A 346 20.20 -8.19 -19.13
N LEU A 347 19.50 -8.80 -20.09
CA LEU A 347 19.68 -10.20 -20.44
C LEU A 347 20.89 -10.45 -21.36
N LYS A 348 21.27 -9.48 -22.20
CA LYS A 348 22.39 -9.61 -23.16
C LYS A 348 23.76 -9.75 -22.49
N ASN A 349 23.98 -9.08 -21.36
CA ASN A 349 25.30 -8.94 -20.74
C ASN A 349 25.49 -9.74 -19.44
N ARG A 350 24.69 -10.78 -19.20
CA ARG A 350 24.89 -11.67 -18.04
C ARG A 350 26.15 -12.53 -18.24
N LYS A 351 27.31 -11.99 -17.87
CA LYS A 351 28.50 -12.82 -17.62
C LYS A 351 28.14 -13.82 -16.51
N PRO A 352 28.60 -15.08 -16.59
CA PRO A 352 28.41 -16.04 -15.51
C PRO A 352 28.96 -15.44 -14.22
N GLU A 353 28.15 -15.46 -13.16
CA GLU A 353 28.53 -14.85 -11.89
C GLU A 353 29.77 -15.58 -11.34
N PRO A 354 30.83 -14.86 -10.90
CA PRO A 354 32.00 -15.51 -10.32
C PRO A 354 31.61 -16.34 -9.10
N TRP A 355 32.27 -17.49 -8.93
CA TRP A 355 31.96 -18.41 -7.82
C TRP A 355 32.04 -17.73 -6.44
N TYR A 356 32.95 -16.77 -6.26
CA TYR A 356 33.10 -16.05 -5.00
C TYR A 356 31.90 -15.14 -4.72
N SER A 357 31.26 -14.56 -5.73
CA SER A 357 30.04 -13.74 -5.56
C SER A 357 28.85 -14.62 -5.17
N ALA A 358 28.79 -15.84 -5.73
CA ALA A 358 27.83 -16.85 -5.29
C ALA A 358 28.09 -17.26 -3.83
N ALA A 359 29.35 -17.51 -3.45
CA ALA A 359 29.74 -17.88 -2.08
C ALA A 359 29.48 -16.75 -1.07
N LEU A 360 29.87 -15.52 -1.38
CA LEU A 360 29.58 -14.33 -0.57
C LEU A 360 28.09 -14.13 -0.37
N SER A 361 27.26 -14.42 -1.39
CA SER A 361 25.81 -14.30 -1.26
C SER A 361 25.13 -15.39 -0.41
N LEU A 362 25.88 -16.40 0.05
CA LEU A 362 25.41 -17.35 1.08
C LEU A 362 25.64 -16.81 2.49
N ILE A 363 26.59 -15.88 2.64
CA ILE A 363 26.96 -15.26 3.92
C ILE A 363 26.24 -13.90 4.09
N TRP A 364 25.88 -13.26 2.97
CA TRP A 364 25.28 -11.92 2.92
C TRP A 364 24.08 -11.80 1.97
#